data_AF-A0AAU6KZG0-F1
#
_entry.id   AF-A0AAU6KZG0-F1
#
_cell.length_a   1.000
_cell.length_b   1.000
_cell.length_c   1.000
_cell.angle_alpha   90.00
_cell.angle_beta   90.00
_cell.angle_gamma   90.00
#
_symmetry.space_group_name_H-M   'P 1'
#
loop_
_entity.id
_entity.type
_entity.pdbx_description
1 polymer ?
#
loop_
_entity_poly.entity_id
_entity_poly.type
_entity_poly.pdbx_seq_one_letter_code
_entity_poly.pdbx_strand_id
1 'polypeptide(L)'
;MDPYALDRPAGAQDDGGMGEHDHDQGDVAEPARPPLNAAQAREVTAGLREAMDDVRRSVAVLAIRVRDAHAARVWTPLGHPSWEAYCETEFGISRAQAYRLLDVARALAAIHGTVAAGTETFRTRDTDPAAAALDYGLSQRALIAVSGRTDVVAELITRRLAALAHSGLQALDEPTVRAVVRQAVRDVRIAPPPPPVDPSADPVVAAGRQLTDDLSASAHAIGELMLEVAPAYLSDTEAATGVMALLCEQIGEPLEHGLAARRYAMSGDRRALHGTVL
;
A
#
# COMPACT_ATOMS: atom_id res chain seq x y z
N MET A 1 -71.50 44.80 -36.76
CA MET A 1 -71.17 43.36 -36.87
C MET A 1 -69.68 43.28 -36.64
N ASP A 2 -69.29 42.85 -35.45
CA ASP A 2 -67.90 42.92 -34.99
C ASP A 2 -67.63 41.67 -34.13
N PRO A 3 -66.82 40.70 -34.58
CA PRO A 3 -66.58 39.47 -33.86
C PRO A 3 -65.13 39.37 -33.38
N TYR A 4 -64.88 39.70 -32.12
CA TYR A 4 -64.61 38.69 -31.08
C TYR A 4 -64.15 39.39 -29.79
N ALA A 5 -65.00 39.29 -28.77
CA ALA A 5 -64.64 39.58 -27.40
C ALA A 5 -64.50 38.25 -26.62
N LEU A 6 -63.93 38.36 -25.41
CA LEU A 6 -63.78 37.33 -24.38
C LEU A 6 -62.58 36.36 -24.60
N ASP A 7 -61.77 36.01 -23.58
CA ASP A 7 -61.91 36.36 -22.16
C ASP A 7 -60.59 36.55 -21.38
N ARG A 8 -60.71 37.27 -20.26
CA ARG A 8 -59.76 37.41 -19.14
C ARG A 8 -60.22 36.43 -18.01
N PRO A 9 -59.84 36.51 -16.71
CA PRO A 9 -58.79 37.28 -16.00
C PRO A 9 -57.65 36.34 -15.51
N ALA A 10 -56.79 36.58 -14.50
CA ALA A 10 -56.72 37.60 -13.44
C ALA A 10 -55.26 37.93 -13.01
N GLY A 11 -55.12 38.60 -11.85
CA GLY A 11 -53.85 39.01 -11.23
C GLY A 11 -53.15 37.93 -10.39
N ALA A 12 -52.15 38.26 -9.57
CA ALA A 12 -51.79 39.58 -9.04
C ALA A 12 -50.31 39.68 -8.60
N GLN A 13 -49.85 40.92 -8.31
CA GLN A 13 -48.65 41.30 -7.51
C GLN A 13 -47.29 40.83 -8.09
N ASP A 14 -46.28 41.67 -8.34
CA ASP A 14 -45.93 43.04 -7.90
C ASP A 14 -45.86 43.24 -6.38
N ASP A 15 -44.67 42.97 -5.82
CA ASP A 15 -44.10 43.77 -4.72
C ASP A 15 -42.58 43.51 -4.56
N GLY A 16 -41.85 44.49 -4.03
CA GLY A 16 -40.55 44.26 -3.36
C GLY A 16 -39.26 44.22 -4.19
N GLY A 17 -38.77 45.38 -4.65
CA GLY A 17 -37.36 45.54 -4.99
C GLY A 17 -36.50 45.85 -3.75
N MET A 18 -35.38 45.15 -3.55
CA MET A 18 -34.32 45.57 -2.62
C MET A 18 -32.99 44.84 -2.87
N GLY A 19 -31.89 45.60 -2.88
CA GLY A 19 -30.55 45.08 -2.62
C GLY A 19 -29.77 44.56 -3.83
N GLU A 20 -28.95 45.44 -4.41
CA GLU A 20 -27.61 45.02 -4.85
C GLU A 20 -26.91 44.40 -3.63
N HIS A 21 -26.77 43.08 -3.63
CA HIS A 21 -25.74 42.41 -2.87
C HIS A 21 -24.74 41.86 -3.87
N ASP A 22 -23.82 42.74 -4.26
CA ASP A 22 -22.48 42.33 -4.64
C ASP A 22 -22.03 41.30 -3.60
N HIS A 23 -21.99 40.03 -4.01
CA HIS A 23 -21.17 39.06 -3.33
C HIS A 23 -19.73 39.41 -3.68
N ASP A 24 -19.22 40.40 -2.96
CA ASP A 24 -17.81 40.60 -2.67
C ASP A 24 -17.31 39.30 -2.01
N GLN A 25 -17.04 38.32 -2.88
CA GLN A 25 -16.16 37.21 -2.59
C GLN A 25 -14.76 37.82 -2.53
N GLY A 26 -14.54 38.58 -1.46
CA GLY A 26 -13.23 38.83 -0.91
C GLY A 26 -12.63 37.47 -0.65
N ASP A 27 -11.84 37.02 -1.62
CA ASP A 27 -10.84 35.98 -1.47
C ASP A 27 -9.96 36.44 -0.31
N VAL A 28 -10.30 35.97 0.90
CA VAL A 28 -9.47 36.15 2.10
C VAL A 28 -8.29 35.22 1.90
N ALA A 29 -7.40 35.64 1.00
CA ALA A 29 -6.12 35.04 0.77
C ALA A 29 -5.38 35.03 2.11
N GLU A 30 -5.37 33.87 2.77
CA GLU A 30 -4.70 33.68 4.05
C GLU A 30 -3.27 34.22 3.87
N PRO A 31 -2.86 35.27 4.63
CA PRO A 31 -1.66 36.02 4.30
C PRO A 31 -0.48 35.07 4.27
N ALA A 32 0.07 34.89 3.06
CA ALA A 32 0.99 33.80 2.75
C ALA A 32 2.13 33.79 3.77
N ARG A 33 2.14 32.75 4.63
CA ARG A 33 3.06 32.69 5.76
C ARG A 33 4.48 32.85 5.23
N PRO A 34 5.28 33.78 5.78
CA PRO A 34 6.61 34.06 5.24
C PRO A 34 7.43 32.77 5.21
N PRO A 35 8.16 32.50 4.10
CA PRO A 35 8.86 31.24 3.93
C PRO A 35 9.85 31.02 5.08
N LEU A 36 9.83 29.81 5.64
CA LEU A 36 10.70 29.43 6.77
C LEU A 36 12.16 29.70 6.44
N ASN A 37 12.88 30.32 7.38
CA ASN A 37 14.32 30.45 7.25
C ASN A 37 15.01 29.07 7.34
N ALA A 38 16.27 28.99 6.90
CA ALA A 38 16.99 27.71 6.83
C ALA A 38 17.21 27.02 8.19
N ALA A 39 17.09 27.72 9.33
CA ALA A 39 17.13 27.09 10.65
C ALA A 39 15.77 26.45 10.98
N GLN A 40 14.68 27.22 10.84
CA GLN A 40 13.31 26.74 11.03
C GLN A 40 12.97 25.56 10.11
N ALA A 41 13.40 25.60 8.84
CA ALA A 41 13.21 24.49 7.91
C ALA A 41 13.94 23.21 8.35
N ARG A 42 15.16 23.33 8.93
CA ARG A 42 15.90 22.17 9.47
C ARG A 42 15.22 21.60 10.72
N GLU A 43 14.71 22.46 11.59
CA GLU A 43 13.98 22.09 12.80
C GLU A 43 12.68 21.36 12.48
N VAL A 44 11.84 21.92 11.60
CA VAL A 44 10.62 21.25 11.10
C VAL A 44 10.96 19.91 10.44
N THR A 45 12.04 19.84 9.64
CA THR A 45 12.47 18.58 9.03
C THR A 45 12.98 17.57 10.08
N ALA A 46 13.55 18.03 11.21
CA ALA A 46 13.94 17.14 12.31
C ALA A 46 12.71 16.54 13.01
N GLY A 47 11.73 17.37 13.39
CA GLY A 47 10.48 16.90 13.99
C GLY A 47 9.68 15.97 13.06
N LEU A 48 9.68 16.22 11.74
CA LEU A 48 9.09 15.31 10.76
C LEU A 48 9.79 13.94 10.72
N ARG A 49 11.13 13.89 10.83
CA ARG A 49 11.85 12.60 10.90
C ARG A 49 11.52 11.84 12.18
N GLU A 50 11.47 12.52 13.32
CA GLU A 50 11.11 11.94 14.61
C GLU A 50 9.69 11.35 14.59
N ALA A 51 8.70 12.12 14.13
CA ALA A 51 7.33 11.63 13.97
C ALA A 51 7.23 10.42 13.00
N MET A 52 8.03 10.40 11.93
CA MET A 52 8.10 9.24 11.03
C MET A 52 8.72 7.99 11.69
N ASP A 53 9.69 8.15 12.59
CA ASP A 53 10.30 7.05 13.33
C ASP A 53 9.35 6.52 14.43
N ASP A 54 8.57 7.40 15.07
CA ASP A 54 7.50 7.02 16.01
C ASP A 54 6.37 6.22 15.33
N VAL A 55 5.98 6.61 14.11
CA VAL A 55 5.04 5.82 13.29
C VAL A 55 5.61 4.43 12.99
N ARG A 56 6.89 4.31 12.64
CA ARG A 56 7.52 3.00 12.38
C ARG A 56 7.58 2.13 13.62
N ARG A 57 7.96 2.69 14.77
CA ARG A 57 7.95 1.99 16.07
C ARG A 57 6.53 1.50 16.41
N SER A 58 5.53 2.34 16.18
CA SER A 58 4.11 1.99 16.36
C SER A 58 3.65 0.85 15.44
N VAL A 59 4.09 0.86 14.17
CA VAL A 59 3.83 -0.24 13.22
C VAL A 59 4.50 -1.55 13.67
N ALA A 60 5.72 -1.51 14.21
CA ALA A 60 6.40 -2.69 14.74
C ALA A 60 5.65 -3.28 15.96
N VAL A 61 5.17 -2.43 16.87
CA VAL A 61 4.35 -2.87 18.02
C VAL A 61 3.00 -3.43 17.55
N LEU A 62 2.33 -2.79 16.59
CA LEU A 62 1.08 -3.29 16.00
C LEU A 62 1.28 -4.66 15.33
N ALA A 63 2.37 -4.83 14.58
CA ALA A 63 2.70 -6.09 13.92
C ALA A 63 2.86 -7.25 14.90
N ILE A 64 3.54 -7.03 16.04
CA ILE A 64 3.64 -8.03 17.12
C ILE A 64 2.26 -8.36 17.67
N ARG A 65 1.45 -7.35 18.03
CA ARG A 65 0.10 -7.56 18.57
C ARG A 65 -0.83 -8.30 17.61
N VAL A 66 -0.78 -7.98 16.32
CA VAL A 66 -1.55 -8.66 15.27
C VAL A 66 -1.16 -10.12 15.15
N ARG A 67 0.15 -10.44 15.14
CA ARG A 67 0.65 -11.82 15.13
C ARG A 67 0.15 -12.60 16.35
N ASP A 68 0.28 -12.01 17.53
CA ASP A 68 -0.01 -12.69 18.80
C ASP A 68 -1.52 -12.90 18.96
N ALA A 69 -2.34 -11.91 18.62
CA ALA A 69 -3.79 -12.03 18.53
C ALA A 69 -4.23 -13.12 17.52
N HIS A 70 -3.55 -13.20 16.37
CA HIS A 70 -3.87 -14.20 15.36
C HIS A 70 -3.43 -15.62 15.77
N ALA A 71 -2.28 -15.76 16.43
CA ALA A 71 -1.81 -17.02 16.99
C ALA A 71 -2.73 -17.54 18.10
N ALA A 72 -3.21 -16.64 18.98
CA ALA A 72 -4.20 -16.92 20.00
C ALA A 72 -5.63 -17.12 19.47
N ARG A 73 -5.87 -16.89 18.17
CA ARG A 73 -7.18 -16.96 17.49
C ARG A 73 -8.27 -16.17 18.22
N VAL A 74 -7.97 -14.93 18.64
CA VAL A 74 -8.85 -14.12 19.52
C VAL A 74 -10.30 -13.97 19.02
N TRP A 75 -10.54 -14.08 17.71
CA TRP A 75 -11.88 -14.08 17.11
C TRP A 75 -12.77 -15.22 17.61
N THR A 76 -12.19 -16.38 17.96
CA THR A 76 -12.92 -17.58 18.37
C THR A 76 -13.62 -17.42 19.72
N PRO A 77 -12.94 -17.04 20.84
CA PRO A 77 -13.62 -16.77 22.12
C PRO A 77 -14.51 -15.52 22.07
N LEU A 78 -14.29 -14.60 21.13
CA LEU A 78 -15.15 -13.44 20.88
C LEU A 78 -16.36 -13.74 19.97
N GLY A 79 -16.49 -14.97 19.45
CA GLY A 79 -17.65 -15.43 18.70
C GLY A 79 -17.69 -15.07 17.21
N HIS A 80 -16.63 -14.49 16.64
CA HIS A 80 -16.56 -14.22 15.20
C HIS A 80 -16.10 -15.49 14.43
N PRO A 81 -16.66 -15.76 13.24
CA PRO A 81 -16.36 -16.99 12.50
C PRO A 81 -14.93 -17.03 11.89
N SER A 82 -14.26 -15.89 11.77
CA SER A 82 -12.94 -15.78 11.14
C SER A 82 -12.17 -14.55 11.62
N TRP A 83 -10.86 -14.52 11.34
CA TRP A 83 -10.00 -13.33 11.52
C TRP A 83 -10.52 -12.11 10.77
N GLU A 84 -11.04 -12.31 9.56
CA GLU A 84 -11.61 -11.25 8.73
C GLU A 84 -12.86 -10.64 9.37
N ALA A 85 -13.83 -11.47 9.76
CA ALA A 85 -15.06 -11.00 10.39
C ALA A 85 -14.79 -10.26 11.71
N TYR A 86 -13.80 -10.72 12.48
CA TYR A 86 -13.28 -10.01 13.66
C TYR A 86 -12.67 -8.65 13.29
N CYS A 87 -11.78 -8.59 12.30
CA CYS A 87 -11.15 -7.34 11.90
C CYS A 87 -12.11 -6.32 11.28
N GLU A 88 -13.11 -6.78 10.53
CA GLU A 88 -14.17 -5.92 9.99
C GLU A 88 -15.05 -5.37 11.11
N THR A 89 -15.47 -6.23 12.07
CA THR A 89 -16.34 -5.82 13.19
C THR A 89 -15.64 -4.88 14.17
N GLU A 90 -14.43 -5.24 14.62
CA GLU A 90 -13.75 -4.54 15.72
C GLU A 90 -12.93 -3.33 15.26
N PHE A 91 -12.46 -3.32 14.00
CA PHE A 91 -11.55 -2.28 13.50
C PHE A 91 -12.04 -1.59 12.22
N GLY A 92 -13.14 -2.03 11.61
CA GLY A 92 -13.65 -1.47 10.35
C GLY A 92 -12.70 -1.65 9.16
N ILE A 93 -11.80 -2.65 9.20
CA ILE A 93 -10.81 -2.88 8.13
C ILE A 93 -11.21 -4.04 7.23
N SER A 94 -11.00 -3.86 5.92
CA SER A 94 -11.31 -4.90 4.93
C SER A 94 -10.42 -6.14 5.07
N ARG A 95 -10.90 -7.28 4.56
CA ARG A 95 -10.12 -8.53 4.40
C ARG A 95 -8.70 -8.29 3.90
N ALA A 96 -8.56 -7.53 2.82
CA ALA A 96 -7.26 -7.26 2.19
C ALA A 96 -6.31 -6.49 3.12
N GLN A 97 -6.82 -5.61 3.98
CA GLN A 97 -6.04 -4.92 4.99
C GLN A 97 -5.72 -5.83 6.19
N ALA A 98 -6.67 -6.64 6.64
CA ALA A 98 -6.48 -7.59 7.74
C ALA A 98 -5.37 -8.62 7.44
N TYR A 99 -5.32 -9.17 6.22
CA TYR A 99 -4.23 -10.07 5.81
C TYR A 99 -2.92 -9.34 5.51
N ARG A 100 -2.97 -8.10 4.98
CA ARG A 100 -1.76 -7.26 4.80
C ARG A 100 -1.04 -6.98 6.13
N LEU A 101 -1.78 -6.83 7.23
CA LEU A 101 -1.18 -6.70 8.57
C LEU A 101 -0.44 -7.99 9.00
N LEU A 102 -0.99 -9.17 8.70
CA LEU A 102 -0.32 -10.45 8.95
C LEU A 102 0.95 -10.64 8.11
N ASP A 103 0.96 -10.19 6.85
CA ASP A 103 2.14 -10.25 5.99
C ASP A 103 3.28 -9.36 6.50
N VAL A 104 2.94 -8.14 6.93
CA VAL A 104 3.89 -7.21 7.59
C VAL A 104 4.42 -7.83 8.89
N ALA A 105 3.55 -8.45 9.70
CA ALA A 105 3.93 -9.10 10.94
C ALA A 105 4.83 -10.32 10.74
N ARG A 106 4.54 -11.15 9.73
CA ARG A 106 5.38 -12.29 9.35
C ARG A 106 6.76 -11.84 8.89
N ALA A 107 6.83 -10.81 8.05
CA ALA A 107 8.08 -10.24 7.57
C ALA A 107 8.93 -9.67 8.71
N LEU A 108 8.33 -8.88 9.62
CA LEU A 108 9.04 -8.34 10.77
C LEU A 108 9.50 -9.43 11.73
N ALA A 109 8.68 -10.45 12.00
CA ALA A 109 9.05 -11.55 12.88
C ALA A 109 10.23 -12.37 12.33
N ALA A 110 10.24 -12.67 11.02
CA ALA A 110 11.35 -13.37 10.37
C ALA A 110 12.67 -12.57 10.44
N ILE A 111 12.62 -11.26 10.14
CA ILE A 111 13.79 -10.37 10.22
C ILE A 111 14.31 -10.28 11.66
N HIS A 112 13.43 -10.09 12.65
CA HIS A 112 13.82 -10.05 14.06
C HIS A 112 14.44 -11.37 14.54
N GLY A 113 13.84 -12.52 14.20
CA GLY A 113 14.38 -13.83 14.56
C GLY A 113 15.77 -14.08 13.97
N THR A 114 15.99 -13.67 12.71
CA THR A 114 17.29 -13.76 12.04
C THR A 114 18.34 -12.88 12.73
N VAL A 115 18.00 -11.64 13.06
CA VAL A 115 18.90 -10.71 13.74
C VAL A 115 19.19 -11.16 15.18
N ALA A 116 18.20 -11.72 15.89
CA ALA A 116 18.40 -12.29 17.22
C ALA A 116 19.40 -13.45 17.17
N ALA A 117 19.16 -14.48 16.34
CA ALA A 117 20.08 -15.62 16.18
C ALA A 117 21.48 -15.17 15.71
N GLY A 118 21.55 -14.23 14.77
CA GLY A 118 22.80 -13.65 14.29
C GLY A 118 23.57 -12.90 15.39
N THR A 119 22.91 -12.17 16.27
CA THR A 119 23.57 -11.37 17.33
C THR A 119 23.82 -12.14 18.63
N GLU A 120 23.01 -13.15 18.96
CA GLU A 120 23.27 -14.07 20.08
C GLU A 120 24.61 -14.81 19.93
N THR A 121 24.99 -15.12 18.69
CA THR A 121 26.29 -15.71 18.35
C THR A 121 27.49 -14.82 18.73
N PHE A 122 27.27 -13.52 18.98
CA PHE A 122 28.33 -12.53 19.27
C PHE A 122 28.22 -11.86 20.65
N ARG A 123 27.20 -12.20 21.46
CA ARG A 123 27.12 -11.66 22.83
C ARG A 123 27.99 -12.47 23.79
N THR A 124 29.13 -11.92 24.18
CA THR A 124 29.63 -12.19 25.54
C THR A 124 28.64 -11.61 26.55
N ARG A 125 28.37 -12.38 27.60
CA ARG A 125 27.18 -12.27 28.45
C ARG A 125 27.29 -11.12 29.47
N ASP A 126 27.01 -9.87 29.08
CA ASP A 126 26.53 -8.85 30.02
C ASP A 126 25.84 -7.62 29.35
N THR A 127 24.60 -7.77 28.91
CA THR A 127 23.66 -6.63 28.75
C THR A 127 22.21 -7.13 28.75
N ASP A 128 21.32 -6.41 29.44
CA ASP A 128 19.91 -6.77 29.63
C ASP A 128 19.14 -6.99 28.31
N PRO A 129 18.13 -7.90 28.26
CA PRO A 129 17.40 -8.23 27.05
C PRO A 129 16.30 -7.22 26.75
N ALA A 130 16.67 -5.95 26.62
CA ALA A 130 15.86 -4.93 25.96
C ALA A 130 15.86 -5.19 24.44
N ALA A 131 15.33 -6.34 24.02
CA ALA A 131 14.86 -6.59 22.65
C ALA A 131 13.58 -5.78 22.39
N ALA A 132 13.61 -4.49 22.71
CA ALA A 132 12.67 -3.51 22.19
C ALA A 132 12.72 -3.64 20.66
N ALA A 133 11.56 -3.80 20.03
CA ALA A 133 11.44 -4.08 18.62
C ALA A 133 12.34 -3.15 17.81
N LEU A 134 13.40 -3.71 17.21
CA LEU A 134 14.40 -2.96 16.48
C LEU A 134 13.70 -2.30 15.31
N ASP A 135 13.50 -0.98 15.37
CA ASP A 135 13.07 -0.25 14.19
C ASP A 135 14.21 -0.24 13.19
N TYR A 136 14.15 -1.21 12.29
CA TYR A 136 15.04 -1.29 11.14
C TYR A 136 14.85 -0.11 10.17
N GLY A 137 13.94 0.84 10.43
CA GLY A 137 13.57 1.96 9.58
C GLY A 137 12.89 1.52 8.29
N LEU A 138 12.24 0.35 8.31
CA LEU A 138 11.61 -0.23 7.14
C LEU A 138 10.19 0.33 6.99
N SER A 139 9.87 0.82 5.79
CA SER A 139 8.49 1.20 5.48
C SER A 139 7.59 -0.03 5.35
N GLN A 140 6.30 0.11 5.65
CA GLN A 140 5.30 -0.95 5.42
C GLN A 140 5.34 -1.47 3.98
N ARG A 141 5.52 -0.59 2.98
CA ARG A 141 5.69 -0.96 1.57
C ARG A 141 6.92 -1.84 1.33
N ALA A 142 8.03 -1.59 2.03
CA ALA A 142 9.22 -2.43 1.93
C ALA A 142 8.99 -3.83 2.54
N LEU A 143 8.30 -3.90 3.68
CA LEU A 143 7.96 -5.15 4.36
C LEU A 143 6.98 -6.00 3.54
N ILE A 144 5.94 -5.40 2.96
CA ILE A 144 5.02 -6.08 2.04
C ILE A 144 5.77 -6.65 0.83
N ALA A 145 6.65 -5.85 0.21
CA ALA A 145 7.39 -6.26 -0.99
C ALA A 145 8.37 -7.43 -0.76
N VAL A 146 8.78 -7.72 0.48
CA VAL A 146 9.63 -8.88 0.83
C VAL A 146 8.89 -9.99 1.58
N SER A 147 7.60 -9.82 1.87
CA SER A 147 6.81 -10.76 2.71
C SER A 147 6.78 -12.20 2.18
N GLY A 148 6.78 -12.38 0.86
CA GLY A 148 6.89 -13.68 0.19
C GLY A 148 8.33 -14.18 -0.09
N ARG A 149 9.36 -13.46 0.37
CA ARG A 149 10.81 -13.74 0.18
C ARG A 149 11.59 -13.55 1.48
N THR A 150 10.96 -13.85 2.62
CA THR A 150 11.52 -13.59 3.97
C THR A 150 12.70 -14.50 4.31
N ASP A 151 12.72 -15.69 3.76
CA ASP A 151 13.84 -16.62 3.69
C ASP A 151 15.07 -16.01 3.00
N VAL A 152 14.91 -15.42 1.81
CA VAL A 152 15.99 -14.78 1.05
C VAL A 152 16.53 -13.55 1.80
N VAL A 153 15.65 -12.78 2.45
CA VAL A 153 16.06 -11.67 3.35
C VAL A 153 16.86 -12.21 4.54
N ALA A 154 16.38 -13.28 5.18
CA ALA A 154 17.04 -13.89 6.33
C ALA A 154 18.44 -14.43 5.97
N GLU A 155 18.59 -15.10 4.83
CA GLU A 155 19.88 -15.60 4.36
C GLU A 155 20.87 -14.46 4.10
N LEU A 156 20.44 -13.39 3.43
CA LEU A 156 21.29 -12.23 3.16
C LEU A 156 21.69 -11.47 4.43
N ILE A 157 20.80 -11.34 5.41
CA ILE A 157 21.12 -10.77 6.73
C ILE A 157 22.16 -11.66 7.42
N THR A 158 21.90 -12.97 7.53
CA THR A 158 22.79 -13.93 8.19
C THR A 158 24.20 -13.90 7.58
N ARG A 159 24.29 -14.00 6.25
CA ARG A 159 25.55 -13.96 5.50
C ARG A 159 26.34 -12.67 5.75
N ARG A 160 25.65 -11.52 5.86
CA ARG A 160 26.28 -10.21 6.10
C ARG A 160 26.72 -10.00 7.54
N LEU A 161 25.90 -10.37 8.52
CA LEU A 161 26.29 -10.31 9.93
C LEU A 161 27.49 -11.24 10.20
N ALA A 162 27.49 -12.45 9.61
CA ALA A 162 28.64 -13.35 9.65
C ALA A 162 29.88 -12.72 9.00
N ALA A 163 29.78 -12.13 7.80
CA ALA A 163 30.92 -11.50 7.14
C ALA A 163 31.52 -10.33 7.96
N LEU A 164 30.68 -9.52 8.60
CA LEU A 164 31.13 -8.44 9.49
C LEU A 164 31.88 -8.97 10.72
N ALA A 165 31.39 -10.04 11.35
CA ALA A 165 32.10 -10.68 12.45
C ALA A 165 33.46 -11.25 12.03
N HIS A 166 33.55 -11.89 10.86
CA HIS A 166 34.83 -12.37 10.31
C HIS A 166 35.80 -11.23 9.96
N SER A 167 35.32 -9.99 9.77
CA SER A 167 36.18 -8.82 9.57
C SER A 167 36.77 -8.22 10.86
N GLY A 168 36.48 -8.81 12.02
CA GLY A 168 37.08 -8.45 13.31
C GLY A 168 36.30 -7.42 14.14
N LEU A 169 35.07 -7.09 13.75
CA LEU A 169 34.14 -6.30 14.58
C LEU A 169 33.71 -7.13 15.79
N GLN A 170 34.31 -6.85 16.96
CA GLN A 170 34.05 -7.53 18.24
C GLN A 170 32.61 -7.37 18.75
N ALA A 171 31.91 -6.31 18.35
CA ALA A 171 30.50 -6.08 18.66
C ALA A 171 29.79 -5.47 17.45
N LEU A 172 28.60 -6.00 17.14
CA LEU A 172 27.70 -5.43 16.14
C LEU A 172 26.79 -4.42 16.83
N ASP A 173 27.05 -3.13 16.62
CA ASP A 173 26.19 -2.07 17.15
C ASP A 173 24.84 -1.99 16.43
N GLU A 174 23.85 -1.39 17.10
CA GLU A 174 22.51 -1.22 16.54
C GLU A 174 22.48 -0.55 15.16
N PRO A 175 23.19 0.59 14.90
CA PRO A 175 23.16 1.22 13.59
C PRO A 175 23.76 0.34 12.48
N THR A 176 24.79 -0.47 12.77
CA THR A 176 25.35 -1.44 11.80
C THR A 176 24.34 -2.54 11.47
N VAL A 177 23.73 -3.15 12.49
CA VAL A 177 22.66 -4.15 12.29
C VAL A 177 21.50 -3.56 11.47
N ARG A 178 21.08 -2.35 11.83
CA ARG A 178 20.03 -1.59 11.12
C ARG A 178 20.40 -1.33 9.65
N ALA A 179 21.65 -0.97 9.36
CA ALA A 179 22.14 -0.77 8.00
C ALA A 179 22.16 -2.09 7.19
N VAL A 180 22.63 -3.20 7.78
CA VAL A 180 22.63 -4.52 7.15
C VAL A 180 21.21 -4.96 6.76
N VAL A 181 20.25 -4.82 7.67
CA VAL A 181 18.84 -5.17 7.41
C VAL A 181 18.24 -4.29 6.32
N ARG A 182 18.42 -2.96 6.39
CA ARG A 182 17.95 -2.03 5.34
C ARG A 182 18.50 -2.39 3.97
N GLN A 183 19.79 -2.70 3.88
CA GLN A 183 20.43 -3.04 2.62
C GLN A 183 19.96 -4.42 2.13
N ALA A 184 19.83 -5.43 2.98
CA ALA A 184 19.30 -6.75 2.59
C ALA A 184 17.87 -6.65 2.04
N VAL A 185 16.97 -5.92 2.72
CA VAL A 185 15.60 -5.67 2.25
C VAL A 185 15.59 -4.86 0.95
N ARG A 186 16.49 -3.88 0.78
CA ARG A 186 16.64 -3.14 -0.48
C ARG A 186 17.05 -4.06 -1.63
N ASP A 187 18.05 -4.90 -1.41
CA ASP A 187 18.60 -5.80 -2.43
C ASP A 187 17.57 -6.85 -2.87
N VAL A 188 16.82 -7.44 -1.93
CA VAL A 188 15.72 -8.36 -2.25
C VAL A 188 14.63 -7.67 -3.07
N ARG A 189 14.33 -6.39 -2.79
CA ARG A 189 13.29 -5.63 -3.53
C ARG A 189 13.70 -5.22 -4.95
N ILE A 190 14.99 -5.04 -5.23
CA ILE A 190 15.48 -4.70 -6.58
C ILE A 190 15.91 -5.93 -7.38
N ALA A 191 16.28 -7.02 -6.70
CA ALA A 191 16.56 -8.28 -7.34
C ALA A 191 15.28 -8.82 -7.99
N PRO A 192 15.33 -9.23 -9.28
CA PRO A 192 14.24 -9.96 -9.92
C PRO A 192 13.71 -11.06 -8.99
N PRO A 193 12.41 -11.38 -9.02
CA PRO A 193 11.93 -12.58 -8.38
C PRO A 193 12.78 -13.76 -8.90
N PRO A 194 13.25 -14.67 -8.03
CA PRO A 194 13.96 -15.84 -8.51
C PRO A 194 13.07 -16.56 -9.53
N PRO A 195 13.64 -17.16 -10.60
CA PRO A 195 12.86 -18.04 -11.45
C PRO A 195 12.16 -19.07 -10.55
N PRO A 196 10.88 -19.39 -10.79
CA PRO A 196 10.09 -20.17 -9.85
C PRO A 196 10.80 -21.47 -9.50
N VAL A 197 11.28 -21.56 -8.25
CA VAL A 197 11.84 -22.80 -7.70
C VAL A 197 10.69 -23.78 -7.66
N ASP A 198 10.74 -24.79 -8.52
CA ASP A 198 9.61 -25.57 -9.04
C ASP A 198 8.53 -25.87 -7.96
N PRO A 199 7.48 -25.02 -7.86
CA PRO A 199 6.77 -24.85 -6.59
C PRO A 199 5.54 -25.77 -6.52
N SER A 200 5.86 -27.06 -6.39
CA SER A 200 5.01 -28.24 -6.13
C SER A 200 5.30 -29.32 -7.16
N ALA A 201 5.56 -30.54 -6.70
CA ALA A 201 5.56 -31.73 -7.56
C ALA A 201 4.15 -32.13 -8.04
N ASP A 202 3.11 -31.38 -7.63
CA ASP A 202 1.75 -31.50 -8.17
C ASP A 202 1.63 -30.74 -9.50
N PRO A 203 1.50 -31.45 -10.65
CA PRO A 203 1.41 -30.81 -11.96
C PRO A 203 0.13 -29.99 -12.12
N VAL A 204 -0.92 -30.22 -11.33
CA VAL A 204 -2.16 -29.42 -11.36
C VAL A 204 -1.90 -28.03 -10.80
N VAL A 205 -1.13 -27.92 -9.72
CA VAL A 205 -0.74 -26.62 -9.13
C VAL A 205 0.20 -25.86 -10.07
N ALA A 206 1.14 -26.55 -10.74
CA ALA A 206 2.00 -25.95 -11.74
C ALA A 206 1.20 -25.41 -12.95
N ALA A 207 0.29 -26.21 -13.50
CA ALA A 207 -0.57 -25.78 -14.61
C ALA A 207 -1.49 -24.60 -14.24
N GLY A 208 -2.06 -24.59 -13.03
CA GLY A 208 -2.87 -23.47 -12.54
C GLY A 208 -2.08 -22.17 -12.37
N ARG A 209 -0.81 -22.25 -11.96
CA ARG A 209 0.09 -21.08 -11.90
C ARG A 209 0.42 -20.57 -13.31
N GLN A 210 0.78 -21.46 -14.23
CA GLN A 210 1.05 -21.08 -15.62
C GLN A 210 -0.14 -20.35 -16.23
N LEU A 211 -1.36 -20.90 -16.09
CA LEU A 211 -2.58 -20.25 -16.57
C LEU A 211 -2.81 -18.86 -15.93
N THR A 212 -2.48 -18.71 -14.64
CA THR A 212 -2.59 -17.42 -13.94
C THR A 212 -1.57 -16.40 -14.46
N ASP A 213 -0.35 -16.83 -14.79
CA ASP A 213 0.70 -15.99 -15.36
C ASP A 213 0.39 -15.64 -16.82
N ASP A 214 -0.16 -16.57 -17.61
CA ASP A 214 -0.64 -16.34 -18.98
C ASP A 214 -1.79 -15.33 -19.00
N LEU A 215 -2.80 -15.49 -18.14
CA LEU A 215 -3.90 -14.52 -17.94
C LEU A 215 -3.36 -13.15 -17.52
N SER A 216 -2.35 -13.12 -16.64
CA SER A 216 -1.69 -11.88 -16.24
C SER A 216 -0.94 -11.23 -17.41
N ALA A 217 -0.35 -12.01 -18.32
CA ALA A 217 0.31 -11.47 -19.52
C ALA A 217 -0.72 -10.91 -20.51
N SER A 218 -1.82 -11.62 -20.76
CA SER A 218 -2.93 -11.13 -21.60
C SER A 218 -3.54 -9.83 -21.06
N ALA A 219 -3.81 -9.75 -19.75
CA ALA A 219 -4.32 -8.54 -19.12
C ALA A 219 -3.32 -7.36 -19.18
N HIS A 220 -2.01 -7.62 -19.23
CA HIS A 220 -1.01 -6.57 -19.45
C HIS A 220 -1.11 -6.02 -20.88
N ALA A 221 -1.16 -6.89 -21.89
CA ALA A 221 -1.26 -6.50 -23.30
C ALA A 221 -2.57 -5.73 -23.60
N ILE A 222 -3.70 -6.15 -23.00
CA ILE A 222 -4.95 -5.39 -23.06
C ILE A 222 -4.74 -4.00 -22.43
N GLY A 223 -4.07 -3.93 -21.28
CA GLY A 223 -3.76 -2.66 -20.60
C GLY A 223 -2.86 -1.72 -21.41
N GLU A 224 -1.91 -2.23 -22.19
CA GLU A 224 -1.11 -1.43 -23.12
C GLU A 224 -1.97 -0.84 -24.24
N LEU A 225 -2.87 -1.62 -24.85
CA LEU A 225 -3.84 -1.12 -25.84
C LEU A 225 -4.76 -0.04 -25.25
N MET A 226 -5.20 -0.20 -23.98
CA MET A 226 -5.98 0.84 -23.30
C MET A 226 -5.17 2.12 -23.04
N LEU A 227 -3.85 2.04 -22.88
CA LEU A 227 -2.98 3.21 -22.71
C LEU A 227 -2.71 3.97 -24.01
N GLU A 228 -2.80 3.32 -25.17
CA GLU A 228 -2.73 4.02 -26.47
C GLU A 228 -3.93 4.97 -26.68
N VAL A 229 -5.14 4.55 -26.27
CA VAL A 229 -6.37 5.32 -26.43
C VAL A 229 -6.76 6.18 -25.20
N ALA A 230 -6.28 5.81 -24.00
CA ALA A 230 -6.47 6.56 -22.77
C ALA A 230 -5.13 6.68 -22.00
N PRO A 231 -4.25 7.62 -22.38
CA PRO A 231 -2.91 7.76 -21.80
C PRO A 231 -2.90 7.92 -20.28
N ALA A 232 -1.78 7.57 -19.65
CA ALA A 232 -1.62 7.51 -18.19
C ALA A 232 -1.89 8.82 -17.41
N TYR A 233 -1.92 9.98 -18.08
CA TYR A 233 -2.26 11.26 -17.45
C TYR A 233 -3.77 11.48 -17.25
N LEU A 234 -4.63 10.69 -17.90
CA LEU A 234 -6.07 10.75 -17.71
C LEU A 234 -6.49 9.98 -16.45
N SER A 235 -7.47 10.51 -15.71
CA SER A 235 -8.15 9.78 -14.65
C SER A 235 -8.97 8.60 -15.20
N ASP A 236 -9.32 7.64 -14.32
CA ASP A 236 -10.18 6.52 -14.71
C ASP A 236 -11.58 6.99 -15.16
N THR A 237 -12.09 8.11 -14.62
CA THR A 237 -13.36 8.71 -15.05
C THR A 237 -13.28 9.26 -16.48
N GLU A 238 -12.22 10.02 -16.80
CA GLU A 238 -12.01 10.56 -18.15
C GLU A 238 -11.80 9.42 -19.16
N ALA A 239 -10.99 8.43 -18.80
CA ALA A 239 -10.77 7.23 -19.60
C ALA A 239 -12.08 6.46 -19.86
N ALA A 240 -12.93 6.28 -18.84
CA ALA A 240 -14.22 5.59 -18.94
C ALA A 240 -15.22 6.30 -19.88
N THR A 241 -15.12 7.62 -20.03
CA THR A 241 -16.00 8.41 -20.93
C THR A 241 -15.42 8.60 -22.35
N GLY A 242 -14.18 8.15 -22.58
CA GLY A 242 -13.44 8.40 -23.83
C GLY A 242 -13.48 7.25 -24.84
N VAL A 243 -12.57 7.31 -25.82
CA VAL A 243 -12.39 6.31 -26.88
C VAL A 243 -12.16 4.89 -26.34
N MET A 244 -11.60 4.77 -25.13
CA MET A 244 -11.38 3.49 -24.46
C MET A 244 -12.67 2.67 -24.26
N ALA A 245 -13.82 3.32 -24.01
CA ALA A 245 -15.09 2.59 -23.86
C ALA A 245 -15.54 1.95 -25.18
N LEU A 246 -15.38 2.66 -26.31
CA LEU A 246 -15.65 2.13 -27.65
C LEU A 246 -14.69 1.01 -28.01
N LEU A 247 -13.40 1.11 -27.62
CA LEU A 247 -12.43 0.05 -27.82
C LEU A 247 -12.82 -1.21 -27.03
N CYS A 248 -13.20 -1.07 -25.76
CA CYS A 248 -13.67 -2.16 -24.91
C CYS A 248 -14.86 -2.90 -25.54
N GLU A 249 -15.87 -2.16 -26.01
CA GLU A 249 -17.03 -2.73 -26.73
C GLU A 249 -16.62 -3.50 -27.99
N GLN A 250 -15.70 -2.95 -28.80
CA GLN A 250 -15.23 -3.59 -30.03
C GLN A 250 -14.45 -4.89 -29.81
N ILE A 251 -13.68 -4.99 -28.73
CA ILE A 251 -12.92 -6.21 -28.38
C ILE A 251 -13.74 -7.18 -27.50
N GLY A 252 -14.97 -6.81 -27.11
CA GLY A 252 -15.85 -7.61 -26.27
C GLY A 252 -15.47 -7.63 -24.79
N GLU A 253 -14.66 -6.67 -24.33
CA GLU A 253 -14.20 -6.59 -22.93
C GLU A 253 -15.10 -5.65 -22.10
N PRO A 254 -15.45 -6.02 -20.85
CA PRO A 254 -16.14 -5.11 -19.95
C PRO A 254 -15.31 -3.86 -19.64
N LEU A 255 -15.93 -2.69 -19.60
CA LEU A 255 -15.24 -1.41 -19.32
C LEU A 255 -14.46 -1.42 -17.99
N GLU A 256 -14.99 -2.09 -16.96
CA GLU A 256 -14.31 -2.27 -15.68
C GLU A 256 -13.03 -3.10 -15.80
N HIS A 257 -13.02 -4.13 -16.65
CA HIS A 257 -11.84 -4.91 -16.97
C HIS A 257 -10.82 -4.08 -17.77
N GLY A 258 -11.26 -3.30 -18.77
CA GLY A 258 -10.39 -2.36 -19.49
C GLY A 258 -9.69 -1.36 -18.56
N LEU A 259 -10.43 -0.76 -17.62
CA LEU A 259 -9.86 0.11 -16.57
C LEU A 259 -8.88 -0.62 -15.64
N ALA A 260 -9.21 -1.85 -15.24
CA ALA A 260 -8.34 -2.68 -14.40
C ALA A 260 -7.04 -3.07 -15.11
N ALA A 261 -7.12 -3.47 -16.37
CA ALA A 261 -6.00 -3.78 -17.25
C ALA A 261 -5.11 -2.54 -17.47
N ARG A 262 -5.70 -1.37 -17.75
CA ARG A 262 -4.99 -0.09 -17.85
C ARG A 262 -4.23 0.25 -16.56
N ARG A 263 -4.87 0.15 -15.39
CA ARG A 263 -4.21 0.33 -14.07
C ARG A 263 -3.10 -0.67 -13.83
N TYR A 264 -3.27 -1.91 -14.28
CA TYR A 264 -2.24 -2.95 -14.18
C TYR A 264 -1.04 -2.66 -15.08
N ALA A 265 -1.24 -2.27 -16.34
CA ALA A 265 -0.15 -1.91 -17.25
C ALA A 265 0.70 -0.74 -16.72
N MET A 266 0.07 0.31 -16.15
CA MET A 266 0.79 1.44 -15.56
C MET A 266 1.62 1.09 -14.30
N SER A 267 1.20 0.08 -13.53
CA SER A 267 1.72 -0.14 -12.17
C SER A 267 2.49 -1.45 -11.98
N GLY A 268 2.25 -2.45 -12.82
CA GLY A 268 2.68 -3.83 -12.62
C GLY A 268 2.06 -4.54 -11.40
N ASP A 269 1.13 -3.90 -10.66
CA ASP A 269 0.50 -4.51 -9.49
C ASP A 269 -0.73 -5.33 -9.91
N ARG A 270 -0.60 -6.66 -9.91
CA ARG A 270 -1.68 -7.61 -10.24
C ARG A 270 -2.96 -7.39 -9.42
N ARG A 271 -2.89 -6.70 -8.27
CA ARG A 271 -4.06 -6.30 -7.49
C ARG A 271 -5.00 -5.33 -8.22
N ALA A 272 -4.53 -4.65 -9.26
CA ALA A 272 -5.39 -3.83 -10.10
C ALA A 272 -6.49 -4.64 -10.82
N LEU A 273 -6.25 -5.94 -11.07
CA LEU A 273 -7.13 -6.91 -11.74
C LEU A 273 -8.11 -7.64 -10.79
N HIS A 274 -8.04 -7.39 -9.48
CA HIS A 274 -8.90 -8.08 -8.52
C HIS A 274 -10.37 -7.72 -8.73
N GLY A 275 -11.22 -8.74 -8.92
CA GLY A 275 -12.66 -8.58 -9.12
C GLY A 275 -13.08 -8.37 -10.58
N THR A 276 -12.15 -8.39 -11.55
CA THR A 276 -12.47 -8.23 -12.98
C THR A 276 -12.02 -9.41 -13.87
N VAL A 277 -11.17 -10.31 -13.38
CA VAL A 277 -10.57 -11.43 -14.17
C VAL A 277 -10.71 -12.80 -13.48
N LEU A 278 -11.49 -12.88 -12.38
CA LEU A 278 -11.78 -14.11 -11.63
C LEU A 278 -13.21 -14.06 -11.06
#